data_AF-A0A3A8HQS8-F1
#
_entry.id   AF-A0A3A8HQS8-F1
#
_cell.length_a   1.000
_cell.length_b   1.000
_cell.length_c   1.000
_cell.angle_alpha   90.00
_cell.angle_beta   90.00
_cell.angle_gamma   90.00
#
_symmetry.space_group_name_H-M   'P 1'
#
loop_
_entity.id
_entity.type
_entity.pdbx_description
1 polymer ?
#
loop_
_entity_poly.entity_id
_entity_poly.type
_entity_poly.pdbx_seq_one_letter_code
_entity_poly.pdbx_strand_id
1 'polypeptide(L)' 'MTLMCEQLAAFVDGELTPEETQAFSVHLADCAECQAGLEDQVQASVAVQAAADARSAQRPQPAPVA' A
#
# COMPACT_ATOMS: atom_id res chain seq x y z
N MET A 1 23.30 2.91 0.29
CA MET A 1 21.97 3.52 0.50
C MET A 1 20.99 2.95 -0.53
N THR A 2 20.89 1.63 -0.66
CA THR A 2 19.99 0.96 -1.63
C THR A 2 19.24 -0.19 -0.93
N LEU A 3 19.95 -1.00 -0.14
CA LEU A 3 19.38 -2.11 0.64
C LEU A 3 18.18 -1.75 1.54
N MET A 4 18.16 -0.54 2.12
CA MET A 4 16.98 -0.09 2.88
C MET A 4 15.83 0.28 1.94
N CYS A 5 16.07 1.07 0.89
CA CYS A 5 15.02 1.40 -0.09
C CYS A 5 14.37 0.16 -0.72
N GLU A 6 15.15 -0.90 -0.93
CA GLU A 6 14.67 -2.20 -1.45
C GLU A 6 13.71 -2.93 -0.47
N GLN A 7 13.76 -2.60 0.83
CA GLN A 7 12.86 -3.16 1.85
C GLN A 7 11.50 -2.46 1.92
N LEU A 8 11.28 -1.38 1.15
CA LEU A 8 10.02 -0.64 1.15
C LEU A 8 8.82 -1.53 0.79
N ALA A 9 8.96 -2.40 -0.20
CA ALA A 9 7.91 -3.35 -0.58
C ALA A 9 7.61 -4.31 0.58
N ALA A 10 8.64 -4.99 1.11
CA ALA A 10 8.50 -5.89 2.25
C ALA A 10 7.91 -5.21 3.51
N PHE A 11 8.20 -3.93 3.73
CA PHE A 11 7.59 -3.14 4.82
C PHE A 11 6.08 -2.94 4.59
N VAL A 12 5.66 -2.59 3.37
CA VAL A 12 4.25 -2.39 3.01
C VAL A 12 3.48 -3.72 3.03
N ASP A 13 4.10 -4.79 2.56
CA ASP A 13 3.55 -6.15 2.59
C ASP A 13 3.53 -6.75 4.01
N GLY A 14 4.23 -6.14 4.97
CA GLY A 14 4.30 -6.60 6.36
C GLY A 14 5.16 -7.86 6.54
N GLU A 15 6.07 -8.13 5.62
CA GLU A 15 6.98 -9.29 5.64
C GLU A 15 8.23 -9.05 6.50
N LEU A 16 8.51 -7.80 6.88
CA LEU A 16 9.61 -7.47 7.77
C LEU A 16 9.34 -7.93 9.20
N THR A 17 10.41 -8.40 9.85
CA THR A 17 10.37 -8.66 11.29
C THR A 17 10.14 -7.36 12.08
N PRO A 18 9.67 -7.42 13.33
CA PRO A 18 9.47 -6.22 14.15
C PRO A 18 10.77 -5.43 14.37
N GLU A 19 11.91 -6.10 14.43
CA GLU A 19 13.23 -5.46 14.53
C GLU A 19 13.60 -4.71 13.25
N GLU A 20 13.38 -5.31 12.07
CA GLU A 20 13.61 -4.67 10.77
C GLU A 20 12.64 -3.53 10.50
N THR A 21 11.38 -3.68 10.89
CA THR A 21 10.33 -2.65 10.78
C THR A 21 10.72 -1.39 11.55
N GLN A 22 11.26 -1.54 12.76
CA GLN A 22 11.74 -0.43 13.57
C GLN A 22 12.95 0.26 12.93
N ALA A 23 13.92 -0.52 12.43
CA ALA A 23 15.08 0.02 11.75
C ALA A 23 14.69 0.74 10.45
N PHE A 24 13.77 0.17 9.67
CA PHE A 24 13.26 0.76 8.45
C PHE A 24 12.43 2.01 8.72
N SER A 25 11.66 2.06 9.81
CA SER A 25 10.89 3.26 10.19
C SER A 25 11.80 4.46 10.47
N VAL A 26 12.96 4.24 11.09
CA VAL A 26 13.97 5.29 11.28
C VAL A 26 14.52 5.77 9.94
N HIS A 27 14.81 4.84 9.02
CA HIS A 27 15.27 5.19 7.67
C HIS A 27 14.20 5.94 6.87
N LEU A 28 12.95 5.51 6.93
CA LEU A 28 11.82 6.12 6.24
C LEU A 28 11.63 7.58 6.67
N ALA A 29 11.83 7.90 7.95
CA ALA A 29 11.75 9.27 8.46
C ALA A 29 12.82 10.21 7.86
N ASP A 30 13.98 9.68 7.47
CA ASP A 30 15.12 10.47 6.98
C ASP A 30 15.28 10.42 5.44
N CYS A 31 14.69 9.42 4.78
CA CYS A 31 14.85 9.20 3.35
C CYS A 31 13.64 9.66 2.54
N ALA A 32 13.78 10.78 1.81
CA ALA A 32 12.73 11.34 0.95
C ALA A 32 12.30 10.41 -0.20
N GLU A 33 13.21 9.57 -0.72
CA GLU A 33 12.89 8.61 -1.77
C GLU A 33 11.95 7.51 -1.27
N CYS A 34 12.23 6.97 -0.07
CA CYS A 34 11.36 5.99 0.58
C CYS A 34 10.00 6.59 0.97
N GLN A 35 9.96 7.86 1.39
CA GLN A 35 8.71 8.57 1.66
C GLN A 35 7.86 8.68 0.40
N ALA A 36 8.44 9.18 -0.69
CA ALA A 36 7.75 9.30 -1.98
C ALA A 36 7.28 7.94 -2.51
N GLY A 37 8.10 6.90 -2.38
CA GLY A 37 7.72 5.54 -2.76
C GLY A 37 6.57 4.97 -1.92
N LEU A 38 6.56 5.23 -0.60
CA LEU A 38 5.45 4.82 0.27
C LEU A 38 4.16 5.53 -0.11
N GLU A 39 4.22 6.84 -0.35
CA GLU A 39 3.07 7.64 -0.78
C GLU A 39 2.50 7.12 -2.10
N ASP A 40 3.34 6.84 -3.09
CA ASP A 40 2.92 6.27 -4.39
C ASP A 40 2.14 4.97 -4.21
N GLN A 41 2.66 4.03 -3.40
CA GLN A 41 2.00 2.75 -3.16
C GLN A 41 0.66 2.92 -2.42
N VAL A 42 0.56 3.82 -1.45
CA VAL A 42 -0.70 4.13 -0.76
C VAL A 42 -1.71 4.72 -1.74
N GLN A 43 -1.30 5.67 -2.58
CA GLN A 43 -2.18 6.28 -3.58
C GLN A 43 -2.68 5.25 -4.61
N ALA A 44 -1.80 4.37 -5.08
CA ALA A 44 -2.18 3.27 -5.98
C ALA A 44 -3.22 2.35 -5.32
N SER A 45 -3.01 2.00 -4.05
CA SER A 45 -3.93 1.16 -3.26
C SER A 45 -5.33 1.79 -3.15
N VAL A 46 -5.38 3.08 -2.82
CA VAL A 46 -6.62 3.85 -2.72
C VAL A 46 -7.34 3.93 -4.07
N ALA A 47 -6.61 4.17 -5.16
CA ALA A 47 -7.19 4.22 -6.50
C ALA A 47 -7.81 2.87 -6.90
N VAL A 48 -7.14 1.75 -6.60
CA VAL A 48 -7.67 0.39 -6.85
C VAL A 48 -8.94 0.15 -6.04
N GLN A 49 -8.96 0.51 -4.76
CA GLN A 49 -10.13 0.38 -3.89
C GLN A 49 -11.31 1.23 -4.38
N ALA A 50 -11.06 2.48 -4.75
CA ALA A 50 -12.09 3.38 -5.30
C ALA A 50 -12.68 2.82 -6.60
N ALA A 51 -11.85 2.28 -7.49
CA ALA A 51 -12.31 1.63 -8.71
C ALA A 51 -13.14 0.35 -8.42
N ALA A 52 -12.76 -0.42 -7.41
CA ALA A 52 -13.50 -1.61 -6.99
C ALA A 52 -14.87 -1.26 -6.37
N ASP A 53 -14.93 -0.22 -5.54
CA ASP A 53 -16.17 0.29 -4.96
C ASP A 53 -17.12 0.80 -6.04
N ALA A 54 -16.61 1.64 -6.95
CA ALA A 54 -17.34 2.13 -8.11
C ALA A 54 -17.92 0.96 -8.93
N ARG A 55 -17.10 -0.03 -9.28
CA ARG A 55 -17.52 -1.24 -10.01
C ARG A 55 -18.61 -2.02 -9.28
N SER A 56 -18.60 -2.02 -7.95
CA SER A 56 -19.59 -2.70 -7.11
C SER A 56 -20.92 -1.94 -7.09
N ALA A 57 -20.89 -0.61 -6.96
CA ALA A 57 -22.06 0.26 -7.02
C ALA A 57 -22.75 0.25 -8.40
N GLN A 58 -21.97 0.03 -9.47
CA GLN A 58 -22.47 -0.01 -10.84
C GLN A 58 -23.02 -1.38 -11.26
N ARG A 59 -22.85 -2.44 -10.44
CA ARG A 59 -23.39 -3.76 -10.76
C ARG A 59 -24.92 -3.73 -10.59
N PRO A 60 -25.72 -3.95 -11.65
CA PRO A 60 -27.16 -4.07 -11.51
C PRO A 60 -27.44 -5.25 -10.58
N GLN A 61 -28.17 -5.02 -9.50
CA GLN A 61 -28.59 -6.10 -8.62
C GLN A 61 -29.53 -7.02 -9.41
N PRO A 62 -29.31 -8.35 -9.43
CA PRO A 62 -30.28 -9.26 -10.02
C PRO A 62 -31.58 -9.12 -9.22
N ALA A 63 -32.68 -8.82 -9.92
CA ALA A 63 -33.99 -8.70 -9.32
C ALA A 63 -34.29 -9.95 -8.47
N PRO A 64 -34.90 -9.80 -7.27
CA PRO A 64 -35.24 -10.94 -6.44
C PRO A 64 -36.17 -11.87 -7.22
N VAL A 65 -35.73 -13.10 -7.45
CA VAL A 65 -36.56 -14.15 -8.04
C VAL A 65 -37.63 -14.53 -7.01
N ALA A 66 -38.89 -14.24 -7.35
CA ALA A 66 -40.07 -14.52 -6.53
C ALA A 66 -40.59 -15.95 -6.75
#